data_AF-H2XUT8-F1
#
_entry.id   AF-H2XUT8-F1
#
_cell.length_a   1.000
_cell.length_b   1.000
_cell.length_c   1.000
_cell.angle_alpha   90.00
_cell.angle_beta   90.00
_cell.angle_gamma   90.00
#
_symmetry.space_group_name_H-M   'P 1'
#
loop_
_entity.id
_entity.type
_entity.pdbx_description
1 polymer ?
#
loop_
_entity_poly.entity_id
_entity_poly.type
_entity_poly.pdbx_seq_one_letter_code
_entity_poly.pdbx_strand_id
1 'polypeptide(L)'
;TKHTSCLESCVSSETGIPVSDCDILLYSLIEWKTESKVVKTEPSLTSDLSYKAGRSFFGGEKWVSAYFVLEDGLLYQYKTKNATKPDHCYIIEEEISSVERGVTSADFSVILRTGSRINLRASDDDNAKSWIEAIASFIQSYSSTAEYPVNCSLVIATKRLFICHEDHSTGFCRCLSHVQLSEVTHVEMNYETHFCCVYFKQCSPMQKPSSSKACNWQLQFPSAQHCEQFENTMKDCCYSISFNRLTTS
;
A
#
# COMPACT_ATOMS: atom_id res chain seq x y z
N THR A 1 15.57 -11.08 29.71
CA THR A 1 17.01 -10.82 29.55
C THR A 1 17.46 -10.89 28.10
N LYS A 2 17.31 -12.00 27.35
CA LYS A 2 17.67 -12.01 25.91
C LYS A 2 16.69 -11.26 25.01
N HIS A 3 15.38 -11.46 25.23
CA HIS A 3 14.32 -10.79 24.47
C HIS A 3 14.32 -9.27 24.63
N THR A 4 14.43 -8.78 25.87
CA THR A 4 14.54 -7.33 26.12
C THR A 4 15.75 -6.72 25.41
N SER A 5 16.88 -7.43 25.40
CA SER A 5 18.13 -6.96 24.78
C SER A 5 18.05 -6.85 23.25
N CYS A 6 17.30 -7.71 22.55
CA CYS A 6 17.13 -7.58 21.09
C CYS A 6 16.21 -6.41 20.73
N LEU A 7 15.15 -6.17 21.52
CA LEU A 7 14.27 -5.02 21.36
C LEU A 7 15.00 -3.70 21.64
N GLU A 8 15.76 -3.60 22.73
CA GLU A 8 16.56 -2.41 23.05
C GLU A 8 17.58 -2.11 21.95
N SER A 9 18.22 -3.15 21.38
CA SER A 9 19.15 -2.99 20.26
C SER A 9 18.44 -2.47 18.99
N CYS A 10 17.23 -2.96 18.70
CA CYS A 10 16.42 -2.50 17.59
C CYS A 10 15.98 -1.04 17.76
N VAL A 11 15.48 -0.68 18.96
CA VAL A 11 15.12 0.70 19.30
C VAL A 11 16.34 1.62 19.19
N SER A 12 17.49 1.19 19.71
CA SER A 12 18.75 1.92 19.63
C SER A 12 19.16 2.20 18.18
N SER A 13 19.08 1.21 17.29
CA SER A 13 19.44 1.38 15.88
C SER A 13 18.52 2.34 15.12
N GLU A 14 17.22 2.35 15.42
CA GLU A 14 16.24 3.21 14.74
C GLU A 14 16.24 4.65 15.27
N THR A 15 16.67 4.86 16.52
CA THR A 15 16.65 6.17 17.18
C THR A 15 18.01 6.84 17.27
N GLY A 16 19.10 6.08 17.13
CA GLY A 16 20.47 6.53 17.41
C GLY A 16 20.77 6.71 18.91
N ILE A 17 19.85 6.33 19.79
CA ILE A 17 20.01 6.45 21.25
C ILE A 17 20.76 5.23 21.77
N PRO A 18 21.71 5.37 22.72
CA PRO A 18 22.41 4.22 23.28
C PRO A 18 21.47 3.17 23.89
N VAL A 19 21.82 1.89 23.78
CA VAL A 19 21.05 0.77 24.36
C VAL A 19 20.78 0.97 25.85
N SER A 20 21.74 1.52 26.60
CA SER A 20 21.60 1.81 28.04
C SER A 20 20.49 2.82 28.37
N ASP A 21 20.12 3.64 27.39
CA ASP A 21 19.19 4.75 27.54
C ASP A 21 17.85 4.45 26.84
N CYS A 22 17.74 3.26 26.23
CA CYS A 22 16.51 2.77 25.62
C CYS A 22 15.58 2.24 26.72
N ASP A 23 14.55 3.02 27.06
CA ASP A 23 13.55 2.61 28.04
C ASP A 23 12.30 2.05 27.34
N ILE A 24 12.05 0.75 27.53
CA ILE A 24 10.87 0.07 26.98
C ILE A 24 9.74 0.16 28.00
N LEU A 25 8.73 0.95 27.65
CA LEU A 25 7.58 1.26 28.50
C LEU A 25 6.41 0.29 28.27
N LEU A 26 6.26 -0.22 27.05
CA LEU A 26 5.26 -1.21 26.70
C LEU A 26 5.83 -2.21 25.69
N TYR A 27 5.45 -3.47 25.87
CA TYR A 27 5.60 -4.53 24.88
C TYR A 27 4.27 -5.29 24.78
N SER A 28 3.76 -5.50 23.56
CA SER A 28 2.59 -6.35 23.31
C SER A 28 2.74 -7.08 21.98
N LEU A 29 2.41 -8.36 21.94
CA LEU A 29 2.18 -9.06 20.68
C LEU A 29 0.82 -8.63 20.11
N ILE A 30 0.78 -8.32 18.83
CA ILE A 30 -0.41 -7.84 18.11
C ILE A 30 -0.46 -8.42 16.70
N GLU A 31 -1.64 -8.36 16.08
CA GLU A 31 -1.76 -8.45 14.63
C GLU A 31 -1.86 -7.03 14.06
N TRP A 32 -0.93 -6.66 13.18
CA TRP A 32 -0.97 -5.40 12.45
C TRP A 32 -1.56 -5.65 11.07
N LYS A 33 -2.71 -5.05 10.78
CA LYS A 33 -3.28 -5.11 9.43
C LYS A 33 -2.51 -4.16 8.54
N THR A 34 -1.82 -4.74 7.57
CA THR A 34 -1.12 -4.00 6.53
C THR A 34 -1.94 -4.05 5.25
N GLU A 35 -2.00 -2.92 4.54
CA GLU A 35 -2.34 -2.92 3.12
C GLU A 35 -1.13 -3.50 2.37
N SER A 36 -0.95 -4.81 2.45
CA SER A 36 0.08 -5.47 1.65
C SER A 36 -0.42 -5.51 0.21
N LYS A 37 0.24 -4.73 -0.67
CA LYS A 37 0.26 -5.05 -2.10
C LYS A 37 0.78 -6.47 -2.21
N VAL A 38 -0.05 -7.40 -2.67
CA VAL A 38 0.42 -8.76 -2.97
C VAL A 38 1.57 -8.58 -3.95
N VAL A 39 2.81 -8.85 -3.53
CA VAL A 39 3.96 -8.88 -4.44
C VAL A 39 3.83 -10.15 -5.26
N LYS A 40 2.90 -10.14 -6.22
CA LYS A 40 3.02 -10.96 -7.41
C LYS A 40 4.17 -10.35 -8.20
N THR A 41 4.99 -11.19 -8.84
CA THR A 41 5.93 -10.71 -9.86
C THR A 41 5.12 -9.92 -10.87
N GLU A 42 5.20 -8.60 -10.79
CA GLU A 42 4.34 -7.74 -11.58
C GLU A 42 4.69 -7.92 -13.06
N PRO A 43 3.72 -8.19 -13.94
CA PRO A 43 4.01 -8.46 -15.33
C PRO A 43 4.56 -7.19 -15.99
N SER A 44 5.82 -7.22 -16.40
CA SER A 44 6.41 -6.19 -17.26
C SER A 44 6.18 -6.59 -18.72
N LEU A 45 5.50 -5.74 -19.48
CA LEU A 45 5.16 -6.01 -20.88
C LEU A 45 5.42 -4.77 -21.74
N THR A 46 6.06 -4.98 -22.88
CA THR A 46 6.35 -3.90 -23.83
C THR A 46 6.10 -4.34 -25.26
N SER A 47 5.42 -3.52 -26.06
CA SER A 47 5.13 -3.83 -27.46
C SER A 47 4.73 -2.58 -28.24
N ASP A 48 4.89 -2.62 -29.55
CA ASP A 48 4.26 -1.67 -30.45
C ASP A 48 2.77 -2.02 -30.58
N LEU A 49 1.90 -1.08 -30.26
CA LEU A 49 0.44 -1.18 -30.41
C LEU A 49 -0.05 -0.04 -31.30
N SER A 50 -1.26 -0.17 -31.83
CA SER A 50 -1.96 0.94 -32.45
C SER A 50 -3.07 1.45 -31.55
N TYR A 51 -3.17 2.75 -31.35
CA TYR A 51 -4.28 3.38 -30.63
C TYR A 51 -5.19 4.14 -31.59
N LYS A 52 -6.49 4.20 -31.26
CA LYS A 52 -7.49 4.88 -32.08
C LYS A 52 -7.48 6.39 -31.81
N ALA A 53 -6.89 7.16 -32.71
CA ALA A 53 -6.72 8.62 -32.61
C ALA A 53 -7.91 9.43 -33.19
N GLY A 54 -9.09 8.81 -33.34
CA GLY A 54 -10.30 9.45 -33.88
C GLY A 54 -10.66 8.99 -35.29
N ARG A 55 -11.26 9.88 -36.08
CA ARG A 55 -11.66 9.62 -37.47
C ARG A 55 -10.68 10.25 -38.45
N SER A 56 -10.39 9.54 -39.52
CA SER A 56 -9.68 10.05 -40.69
C SER A 56 -10.54 11.05 -41.45
N PHE A 57 -9.91 11.82 -42.34
CA PHE A 57 -10.57 12.80 -43.19
C PHE A 57 -11.72 12.19 -44.04
N PHE A 58 -11.59 10.91 -44.41
CA PHE A 58 -12.60 10.17 -45.18
C PHE A 58 -13.62 9.42 -44.30
N GLY A 59 -13.69 9.72 -43.00
CA GLY A 59 -14.68 9.14 -42.08
C GLY A 59 -14.34 7.75 -41.54
N GLY A 60 -13.30 7.09 -42.07
CA GLY A 60 -12.77 5.83 -41.53
C GLY A 60 -12.02 6.01 -40.22
N GLU A 61 -11.85 4.94 -39.45
CA GLU A 61 -11.11 5.00 -38.18
C GLU A 61 -9.62 5.26 -38.39
N LYS A 62 -9.05 6.19 -37.62
CA LYS A 62 -7.61 6.48 -37.68
C LYS A 62 -6.91 5.74 -36.54
N TRP A 63 -6.11 4.74 -36.91
CA TRP A 63 -5.22 4.01 -36.01
C TRP A 63 -3.80 4.54 -36.15
N VAL A 64 -3.14 4.80 -35.02
CA VAL A 64 -1.78 5.35 -34.96
C VAL A 64 -0.92 4.42 -34.14
N SER A 65 0.24 4.02 -34.68
CA SER A 65 1.20 3.20 -33.97
C SER A 65 1.92 4.00 -32.88
N ALA A 66 2.10 3.38 -31.72
CA ALA A 66 2.83 3.90 -30.58
C ALA A 66 3.45 2.72 -29.79
N TYR A 67 4.47 3.01 -29.00
CA TYR A 67 5.13 2.01 -28.17
C TYR A 67 4.56 2.07 -26.76
N PHE A 68 4.07 0.94 -26.25
CA PHE A 68 3.48 0.85 -24.91
C PHE A 68 4.38 0.06 -23.98
N VAL A 69 4.42 0.50 -22.72
CA VAL A 69 5.13 -0.16 -21.63
C VAL A 69 4.17 -0.27 -20.45
N LEU A 70 4.02 -1.49 -19.94
CA LEU A 70 3.35 -1.78 -18.69
C LEU A 70 4.40 -2.25 -17.69
N GLU A 71 4.59 -1.49 -16.62
CA GLU A 71 5.60 -1.77 -15.59
C GLU A 71 5.16 -1.12 -14.27
N ASP A 72 5.36 -1.81 -13.15
CA ASP A 72 5.12 -1.29 -11.80
C ASP A 72 3.73 -0.62 -11.59
N GLY A 73 2.69 -1.15 -12.23
CA GLY A 73 1.33 -0.61 -12.13
C GLY A 73 1.09 0.67 -12.92
N LEU A 74 2.02 1.02 -13.82
CA LEU A 74 1.95 2.17 -14.70
C LEU A 74 1.86 1.70 -16.16
N LEU A 75 0.91 2.28 -16.90
CA LEU A 75 0.78 2.08 -18.34
C LEU A 75 1.27 3.33 -19.07
N TYR A 76 2.41 3.21 -19.72
CA TYR A 76 3.02 4.28 -20.49
C TYR A 76 2.73 4.14 -21.97
N GLN A 77 2.50 5.28 -22.61
CA GLN A 77 2.46 5.41 -24.06
C GLN A 77 3.58 6.33 -24.52
N TYR A 78 4.43 5.82 -25.39
CA TYR A 78 5.50 6.54 -26.06
C TYR A 78 5.19 6.67 -27.55
N LYS A 79 5.55 7.80 -28.15
CA LYS A 79 5.45 7.97 -29.60
C LYS A 79 6.20 6.88 -30.39
N THR A 80 7.36 6.46 -29.88
CA THR A 80 8.24 5.43 -30.45
C THR A 80 9.05 4.78 -29.35
N LYS A 81 9.57 3.56 -29.56
CA LYS A 81 10.44 2.85 -28.62
C LYS A 81 11.66 3.63 -28.11
N ASN A 82 12.22 4.52 -28.94
CA ASN A 82 13.41 5.32 -28.59
C ASN A 82 13.08 6.68 -27.95
N ALA A 83 11.81 6.98 -27.70
CA ALA A 83 11.42 8.25 -27.09
C ALA A 83 11.84 8.27 -25.62
N THR A 84 12.44 9.38 -25.18
CA THR A 84 12.93 9.53 -23.81
C THR A 84 11.86 9.94 -22.79
N LYS A 85 10.67 10.29 -23.28
CA LYS A 85 9.52 10.76 -22.47
C LYS A 85 8.24 10.09 -22.98
N PRO A 86 7.34 9.66 -22.08
CA PRO A 86 6.01 9.20 -22.47
C PRO A 86 5.12 10.39 -22.86
N ASP A 87 4.27 10.19 -23.86
CA ASP A 87 3.19 11.12 -24.22
C ASP A 87 2.05 11.04 -23.20
N HIS A 88 1.77 9.83 -22.71
CA HIS A 88 0.79 9.57 -21.65
C HIS A 88 1.32 8.53 -20.66
N CYS A 89 0.93 8.68 -19.40
CA CYS A 89 1.20 7.74 -18.32
C CYS A 89 -0.10 7.58 -17.54
N TYR A 90 -0.57 6.35 -17.38
CA TYR A 90 -1.77 6.03 -16.63
C TYR A 90 -1.42 5.21 -15.40
N ILE A 91 -1.91 5.64 -14.24
CA ILE A 91 -1.78 4.87 -13.00
C ILE A 91 -2.93 3.88 -12.96
N ILE A 92 -2.64 2.57 -13.04
CA ILE A 92 -3.69 1.54 -13.17
C ILE A 92 -4.65 1.60 -11.97
N GLU A 93 -4.10 1.67 -10.76
CA GLU A 93 -4.85 1.75 -9.51
C GLU A 93 -5.83 2.94 -9.49
N GLU A 94 -5.40 4.13 -9.93
CA GLU A 94 -6.21 5.34 -9.80
C GLU A 94 -7.11 5.59 -11.02
N GLU A 95 -6.66 5.26 -12.23
CA GLU A 95 -7.27 5.77 -13.46
C GLU A 95 -7.95 4.70 -14.29
N ILE A 96 -7.57 3.42 -14.17
CA ILE A 96 -8.10 2.34 -15.01
C ILE A 96 -9.14 1.54 -14.22
N SER A 97 -10.34 1.39 -14.79
CA SER A 97 -11.42 0.60 -14.18
C SER A 97 -11.38 -0.86 -14.61
N SER A 98 -11.17 -1.11 -15.90
CA SER A 98 -11.28 -2.44 -16.50
C SER A 98 -10.58 -2.48 -17.87
N VAL A 99 -10.35 -3.69 -18.35
CA VAL A 99 -9.89 -3.96 -19.71
C VAL A 99 -10.86 -4.95 -20.37
N GLU A 100 -11.21 -4.70 -21.62
CA GLU A 100 -12.21 -5.47 -22.36
C GLU A 100 -11.67 -5.90 -23.73
N ARG A 101 -12.09 -7.08 -24.19
CA ARG A 101 -11.81 -7.52 -25.56
C ARG A 101 -12.57 -6.65 -26.55
N GLY A 102 -11.92 -6.31 -27.66
CA GLY A 102 -12.49 -5.52 -28.75
C GLY A 102 -13.27 -6.37 -29.75
N VAL A 103 -13.60 -5.74 -30.89
CA VAL A 103 -14.41 -6.34 -31.95
C VAL A 103 -13.64 -7.43 -32.69
N THR A 104 -12.36 -7.19 -32.97
CA THR A 104 -11.48 -8.21 -33.54
C THR A 104 -10.66 -8.87 -32.44
N SER A 105 -10.10 -10.05 -32.74
CA SER A 105 -9.19 -10.77 -31.85
C SER A 105 -7.95 -9.95 -31.45
N ALA A 106 -7.46 -9.06 -32.32
CA ALA A 106 -6.31 -8.22 -31.99
C ALA A 106 -6.69 -6.93 -31.24
N ASP A 107 -7.98 -6.61 -31.13
CA ASP A 107 -8.46 -5.37 -30.52
C ASP A 107 -8.78 -5.55 -29.04
N PHE A 108 -8.53 -4.51 -28.27
CA PHE A 108 -8.94 -4.41 -26.87
C PHE A 108 -9.10 -2.95 -26.44
N SER A 109 -9.82 -2.73 -25.36
CA SER A 109 -10.07 -1.40 -24.83
C SER A 109 -9.72 -1.32 -23.36
N VAL A 110 -8.92 -0.32 -23.00
CA VAL A 110 -8.69 0.07 -21.61
C VAL A 110 -9.74 1.10 -21.25
N ILE A 111 -10.52 0.82 -20.21
CA ILE A 111 -11.58 1.69 -19.73
C ILE A 111 -11.07 2.46 -18.53
N LEU A 112 -11.15 3.78 -18.62
CA LEU A 112 -10.78 4.68 -17.54
C LEU A 112 -11.95 4.82 -16.58
N ARG A 113 -11.67 5.09 -15.29
CA ARG A 113 -12.69 5.35 -14.27
C ARG A 113 -13.59 6.54 -14.60
N THR A 114 -13.15 7.44 -15.48
CA THR A 114 -13.96 8.54 -16.03
C THR A 114 -15.03 8.07 -17.03
N GLY A 115 -15.04 6.78 -17.40
CA GLY A 115 -15.87 6.20 -18.46
C GLY A 115 -15.29 6.34 -19.86
N SER A 116 -14.16 7.05 -20.02
CA SER A 116 -13.46 7.17 -21.31
C SER A 116 -12.77 5.85 -21.69
N ARG A 117 -12.59 5.60 -22.98
CA ARG A 117 -12.00 4.35 -23.50
C ARG A 117 -10.79 4.62 -24.38
N ILE A 118 -9.70 3.93 -24.10
CA ILE A 118 -8.51 3.90 -24.94
C ILE A 118 -8.60 2.60 -25.75
N ASN A 119 -8.88 2.73 -27.05
CA ASN A 119 -8.98 1.57 -27.94
C ASN A 119 -7.60 1.27 -28.51
N LEU A 120 -7.15 0.04 -28.30
CA LEU A 120 -5.84 -0.47 -28.67
C LEU A 120 -5.98 -1.68 -29.60
N ARG A 121 -5.00 -1.85 -30.47
CA ARG A 121 -4.87 -2.96 -31.40
C ARG A 121 -3.44 -3.49 -31.34
N ALA A 122 -3.31 -4.78 -31.07
CA ALA A 122 -2.06 -5.50 -31.09
C ALA A 122 -1.70 -5.98 -32.50
N SER A 123 -0.51 -6.60 -32.64
CA SER A 123 -0.11 -7.28 -33.88
C SER A 123 -0.95 -8.50 -34.19
N ASP A 124 -1.40 -9.21 -33.15
CA ASP A 124 -2.08 -10.50 -33.23
C ASP A 124 -2.91 -10.81 -31.95
N ASP A 125 -3.66 -11.91 -32.00
CA ASP A 125 -4.57 -12.36 -30.94
C ASP A 125 -3.86 -12.68 -29.62
N ASP A 126 -2.65 -13.27 -29.70
CA ASP A 126 -1.86 -13.70 -28.55
C ASP A 126 -1.23 -12.51 -27.84
N ASN A 127 -0.67 -11.55 -28.60
CA ASN A 127 -0.17 -10.30 -28.06
C ASN A 127 -1.30 -9.52 -27.37
N ALA A 128 -2.49 -9.44 -28.00
CA ALA A 128 -3.65 -8.83 -27.37
C ALA A 128 -4.07 -9.55 -26.08
N LYS A 129 -4.03 -10.89 -26.03
CA LYS A 129 -4.33 -11.66 -24.81
C LYS A 129 -3.33 -11.33 -23.70
N SER A 130 -2.03 -11.34 -23.98
CA SER A 130 -1.00 -11.01 -22.99
C SER A 130 -1.20 -9.61 -22.39
N TRP A 131 -1.56 -8.62 -23.20
CA TRP A 131 -1.87 -7.27 -22.72
C TRP A 131 -3.11 -7.23 -21.83
N ILE A 132 -4.21 -7.88 -22.25
CA ILE A 132 -5.44 -7.94 -21.46
C ILE A 132 -5.18 -8.63 -20.12
N GLU A 133 -4.53 -9.78 -20.13
CA GLU A 133 -4.23 -10.57 -18.93
C GLU A 133 -3.32 -9.81 -17.97
N ALA A 134 -2.27 -9.18 -18.47
CA ALA A 134 -1.35 -8.39 -17.65
C ALA A 134 -2.07 -7.20 -16.98
N ILE A 135 -2.83 -6.40 -17.76
CA ILE A 135 -3.59 -5.26 -17.23
C ILE A 135 -4.66 -5.74 -16.23
N ALA A 136 -5.41 -6.79 -16.57
CA ALA A 136 -6.42 -7.35 -15.67
C ALA A 136 -5.79 -7.87 -14.37
N SER A 137 -4.59 -8.46 -14.44
CA SER A 137 -3.87 -8.93 -13.26
C SER A 137 -3.51 -7.79 -12.30
N PHE A 138 -3.02 -6.66 -12.82
CA PHE A 138 -2.79 -5.45 -12.01
C PHE A 138 -4.10 -4.91 -11.42
N ILE A 139 -5.16 -4.78 -12.22
CA ILE A 139 -6.46 -4.31 -11.71
C ILE A 139 -6.96 -5.20 -10.58
N GLN A 140 -6.82 -6.52 -10.74
CA GLN A 140 -7.17 -7.48 -9.71
C GLN A 140 -6.27 -7.37 -8.49
N SER A 141 -4.94 -7.19 -8.62
CA SER A 141 -4.04 -7.07 -7.47
C SER A 141 -4.37 -5.87 -6.59
N TYR A 142 -4.80 -4.75 -7.18
CA TYR A 142 -5.30 -3.58 -6.43
C TYR A 142 -6.72 -3.75 -5.90
N SER A 143 -7.57 -4.50 -6.60
CA SER A 143 -8.93 -4.81 -6.14
C SER A 143 -8.96 -5.92 -5.08
N SER A 144 -7.86 -6.66 -4.93
CA SER A 144 -7.64 -7.74 -3.98
C SER A 144 -6.50 -7.40 -3.03
N THR A 145 -6.51 -6.19 -2.47
CA THR A 145 -5.88 -5.91 -1.18
C THR A 145 -6.60 -6.76 -0.12
N ALA A 146 -6.20 -8.02 -0.02
CA ALA A 146 -6.49 -8.80 1.16
C ALA A 146 -5.67 -8.18 2.30
N GLU A 147 -6.37 -7.68 3.33
CA GLU A 147 -5.76 -7.37 4.61
C GLU A 147 -5.09 -8.64 5.12
N TYR A 148 -3.77 -8.72 5.05
CA TYR A 148 -3.04 -9.79 5.72
C TYR A 148 -2.59 -9.26 7.08
N PRO A 149 -3.14 -9.81 8.18
CA PRO A 149 -2.64 -9.49 9.51
C PRO A 149 -1.20 -10.02 9.63
N VAL A 150 -0.28 -9.12 9.95
CA VAL A 150 1.10 -9.45 10.27
C VAL A 150 1.18 -9.62 11.79
N ASN A 151 1.47 -10.84 12.25
CA ASN A 151 1.83 -11.08 13.64
C ASN A 151 3.15 -10.38 13.95
N CYS A 152 3.12 -9.43 14.88
CA CYS A 152 4.27 -8.59 15.21
C CYS A 152 4.19 -8.07 16.64
N SER A 153 5.22 -7.37 17.05
CA SER A 153 5.31 -6.76 18.38
C SER A 153 5.11 -5.26 18.29
N LEU A 154 4.24 -4.74 19.14
CA LEU A 154 4.08 -3.31 19.40
C LEU A 154 4.95 -2.93 20.59
N VAL A 155 5.79 -1.91 20.42
CA VAL A 155 6.71 -1.43 21.47
C VAL A 155 6.54 0.07 21.64
N ILE A 156 6.36 0.52 22.88
CA ILE A 156 6.50 1.94 23.24
C ILE A 156 7.86 2.09 23.89
N ALA A 157 8.75 2.86 23.26
CA ALA A 157 10.06 3.13 23.82
C ALA A 157 10.53 4.52 23.41
N THR A 158 11.24 5.21 24.30
CA THR A 158 11.97 6.43 23.96
C THR A 158 11.13 7.49 23.22
N LYS A 159 9.89 7.70 23.69
CA LYS A 159 8.88 8.63 23.10
C LYS A 159 8.44 8.31 21.68
N ARG A 160 8.59 7.05 21.25
CA ARG A 160 8.15 6.52 19.97
C ARG A 160 7.33 5.24 20.16
N LEU A 161 6.45 5.00 19.19
CA LEU A 161 5.72 3.76 19.02
C LEU A 161 6.34 3.00 17.85
N PHE A 162 6.64 1.72 18.04
CA PHE A 162 7.27 0.86 17.05
C PHE A 162 6.40 -0.37 16.79
N ILE A 163 6.42 -0.83 15.53
CA ILE A 163 5.98 -2.16 15.13
C ILE A 163 7.22 -2.92 14.68
N CYS A 164 7.46 -4.07 15.30
CA CYS A 164 8.66 -4.88 15.09
C CYS A 164 8.29 -6.32 14.70
N HIS A 165 9.05 -6.89 13.76
CA HIS A 165 9.07 -8.33 13.55
C HIS A 165 10.15 -8.95 14.42
N GLU A 166 9.80 -10.03 15.12
CA GLU A 166 10.72 -10.76 15.98
C GLU A 166 10.79 -12.23 15.61
N ASP A 167 11.98 -12.78 15.71
CA ASP A 167 12.22 -14.21 15.68
C ASP A 167 12.91 -14.60 16.99
N HIS A 168 12.12 -15.12 17.92
CA HIS A 168 12.58 -15.56 19.24
C HIS A 168 13.62 -16.68 19.18
N SER A 169 13.63 -17.47 18.11
CA SER A 169 14.55 -18.60 17.97
C SER A 169 15.98 -18.14 17.68
N THR A 170 16.12 -17.07 16.90
CA THR A 170 17.40 -16.48 16.52
C THR A 170 17.76 -15.24 17.35
N GLY A 171 16.81 -14.69 18.11
CA GLY A 171 16.96 -13.41 18.81
C GLY A 171 16.98 -12.22 17.85
N PHE A 172 16.47 -12.41 16.63
CA PHE A 172 16.40 -11.37 15.61
C PHE A 172 15.21 -10.45 15.85
N CYS A 173 15.43 -9.16 15.73
CA CYS A 173 14.39 -8.14 15.77
C CYS A 173 14.63 -7.13 14.64
N ARG A 174 13.55 -6.74 13.95
CA ARG A 174 13.57 -5.72 12.90
C ARG A 174 12.39 -4.78 13.06
N CYS A 175 12.65 -3.48 13.04
CA CYS A 175 11.60 -2.48 12.95
C CYS A 175 10.93 -2.54 11.57
N LEU A 176 9.61 -2.69 11.56
CA LEU A 176 8.78 -2.63 10.35
C LEU A 176 8.23 -1.22 10.12
N SER A 177 7.85 -0.54 11.19
CA SER A 177 7.35 0.83 11.16
C SER A 177 7.52 1.49 12.52
N HIS A 178 7.65 2.81 12.55
CA HIS A 178 7.69 3.57 13.80
C HIS A 178 7.12 4.97 13.62
N VAL A 179 6.64 5.57 14.71
CA VAL A 179 6.15 6.94 14.76
C VAL A 179 6.51 7.59 16.08
N GLN A 180 6.80 8.89 16.05
CA GLN A 180 7.00 9.66 17.27
C GLN A 180 5.66 9.93 17.95
N LEU A 181 5.60 9.76 19.27
CA LEU A 181 4.35 9.92 20.02
C LEU A 181 3.76 11.34 19.87
N SER A 182 4.59 12.36 19.68
CA SER A 182 4.13 13.74 19.41
C SER A 182 3.41 13.92 18.07
N GLU A 183 3.60 12.99 17.14
CA GLU A 183 2.93 13.00 15.84
C GLU A 183 1.60 12.24 15.88
N VAL A 184 1.37 11.40 16.90
CA VAL A 184 0.09 10.72 17.11
C VAL A 184 -0.96 11.76 17.49
N THR A 185 -2.01 11.84 16.67
CA THR A 185 -3.10 12.80 16.82
C THR A 185 -4.20 12.25 17.70
N HIS A 186 -4.64 11.02 17.42
CA HIS A 186 -5.68 10.34 18.18
C HIS A 186 -5.62 8.83 17.97
N VAL A 187 -6.25 8.11 18.89
CA VAL A 187 -6.39 6.67 18.89
C VAL A 187 -7.87 6.33 19.05
N GLU A 188 -8.38 5.46 18.19
CA GLU A 188 -9.72 4.88 18.34
C GLU A 188 -9.58 3.45 18.82
N MET A 189 -10.37 3.05 19.82
CA MET A 189 -10.28 1.73 20.41
C MET A 189 -11.64 1.08 20.64
N ASN A 190 -11.74 -0.18 20.24
CA ASN A 190 -12.85 -1.07 20.54
C ASN A 190 -12.37 -2.16 21.50
N TYR A 191 -12.79 -2.07 22.75
CA TYR A 191 -12.43 -3.03 23.81
C TYR A 191 -13.13 -4.38 23.69
N GLU A 192 -14.27 -4.45 23.00
CA GLU A 192 -15.03 -5.69 22.80
C GLU A 192 -14.37 -6.55 21.72
N THR A 193 -13.91 -5.90 20.64
CA THR A 193 -13.22 -6.58 19.54
C THR A 193 -11.70 -6.57 19.69
N HIS A 194 -11.15 -5.89 20.70
CA HIS A 194 -9.72 -5.65 20.92
C HIS A 194 -9.02 -4.96 19.72
N PHE A 195 -9.79 -4.20 18.94
CA PHE A 195 -9.32 -3.53 17.73
C PHE A 195 -8.99 -2.08 18.01
N CYS A 196 -7.92 -1.57 17.41
CA CYS A 196 -7.43 -0.22 17.61
C CYS A 196 -6.94 0.40 16.30
N CYS A 197 -7.30 1.67 16.09
CA CYS A 197 -6.78 2.49 15.01
C CYS A 197 -5.91 3.60 15.58
N VAL A 198 -4.68 3.73 15.09
CA VAL A 198 -3.76 4.81 15.46
C VAL A 198 -3.65 5.79 14.31
N TYR A 199 -3.84 7.08 14.61
CA TYR A 199 -3.79 8.16 13.64
C TYR A 199 -2.68 9.14 13.99
N PHE A 200 -1.83 9.48 13.04
CA PHE A 200 -0.72 10.41 13.22
C PHE A 200 -0.59 11.40 12.07
N LYS A 201 0.06 12.53 12.33
CA LYS A 201 0.35 13.56 11.33
C LYS A 201 1.17 12.91 10.22
N GLN A 202 0.67 13.02 9.01
CA GLN A 202 1.25 12.37 7.83
C GLN A 202 2.68 12.90 7.59
N CYS A 203 3.71 12.09 7.90
CA CYS A 203 5.10 12.42 7.59
C CYS A 203 5.49 11.85 6.22
N SER A 204 5.47 12.73 5.20
CA SER A 204 6.20 12.63 3.90
C SER A 204 5.62 11.72 2.78
N PRO A 205 5.92 11.99 1.49
CA PRO A 205 5.00 11.86 0.35
C PRO A 205 5.07 10.52 -0.41
N MET A 206 5.10 9.37 0.27
CA MET A 206 5.05 8.07 -0.42
C MET A 206 3.75 7.26 -0.24
N GLN A 207 2.82 7.73 0.57
CA GLN A 207 1.47 7.17 0.65
C GLN A 207 0.48 8.33 0.73
N LYS A 208 -0.13 8.66 -0.42
CA LYS A 208 -1.39 9.41 -0.38
C LYS A 208 -2.46 8.44 0.13
N PRO A 209 -3.33 8.85 1.07
CA PRO A 209 -4.44 8.02 1.48
C PRO A 209 -5.47 8.04 0.35
N SER A 210 -5.64 6.90 -0.32
CA SER A 210 -6.78 6.68 -1.20
C SER A 210 -8.04 6.55 -0.33
N SER A 211 -8.91 7.53 -0.46
CA SER A 211 -10.27 7.59 0.10
C SER A 211 -10.40 7.87 1.61
N SER A 212 -11.52 8.51 1.94
CA SER A 212 -11.88 9.09 3.23
C SER A 212 -11.80 8.09 4.39
N LYS A 213 -11.04 8.45 5.43
CA LYS A 213 -10.86 7.75 6.73
C LYS A 213 -10.07 6.43 6.70
N ALA A 214 -8.96 6.36 5.99
CA ALA A 214 -7.92 5.37 6.32
C ALA A 214 -7.16 5.85 7.57
N CYS A 215 -7.23 5.08 8.67
CA CYS A 215 -6.31 5.26 9.79
C CYS A 215 -4.89 4.83 9.40
N ASN A 216 -3.86 5.34 10.08
CA ASN A 216 -2.49 5.04 9.67
C ASN A 216 -2.10 3.60 10.02
N TRP A 217 -2.38 3.17 11.25
CA TRP A 217 -2.15 1.79 11.67
C TRP A 217 -3.42 1.17 12.26
N GLN A 218 -3.69 -0.07 11.86
CA GLN A 218 -4.79 -0.90 12.35
C GLN A 218 -4.22 -2.08 13.15
N LEU A 219 -4.50 -2.13 14.44
CA LEU A 219 -3.90 -3.06 15.38
C LEU A 219 -4.99 -3.91 16.01
N GLN A 220 -4.74 -5.20 16.11
CA GLN A 220 -5.60 -6.16 16.77
C GLN A 220 -4.83 -6.74 17.95
N PHE A 221 -5.33 -6.46 19.16
CA PHE A 221 -4.74 -6.92 20.41
C PHE A 221 -5.27 -8.31 20.79
N PRO A 222 -4.51 -9.08 21.59
CA PRO A 222 -4.91 -10.41 22.00
C PRO A 222 -6.00 -10.40 23.08
N SER A 223 -6.13 -9.30 23.84
CA SER A 223 -7.19 -9.14 24.85
C SER A 223 -7.43 -7.69 25.24
N ALA A 224 -8.58 -7.41 25.87
CA ALA A 224 -8.93 -6.10 26.40
C ALA A 224 -7.90 -5.56 27.41
N GLN A 225 -7.26 -6.44 28.19
CA GLN A 225 -6.21 -6.04 29.12
C GLN A 225 -5.01 -5.40 28.39
N HIS A 226 -4.65 -5.92 27.22
CA HIS A 226 -3.55 -5.34 26.42
C HIS A 226 -3.96 -3.99 25.81
N CYS A 227 -5.22 -3.83 25.40
CA CYS A 227 -5.78 -2.54 24.99
C CYS A 227 -5.68 -1.50 26.12
N GLU A 228 -6.09 -1.87 27.35
CA GLU A 228 -6.03 -0.98 28.51
C GLU A 228 -4.59 -0.60 28.86
N GLN A 229 -3.66 -1.57 28.84
CA GLN A 229 -2.24 -1.31 29.07
C GLN A 229 -1.66 -0.36 28.01
N PHE A 230 -2.01 -0.55 26.75
CA PHE A 230 -1.61 0.34 25.66
C PHE A 230 -2.14 1.76 25.86
N GLU A 231 -3.44 1.93 26.12
CA GLU A 231 -4.04 3.25 26.36
C GLU A 231 -3.41 3.98 27.54
N ASN A 232 -3.27 3.29 28.68
CA ASN A 232 -2.70 3.89 29.88
C ASN A 232 -1.26 4.32 29.64
N THR A 233 -0.44 3.47 29.02
CA THR A 233 0.97 3.80 28.74
C THR A 233 1.08 4.98 27.75
N MET A 234 0.25 5.00 26.71
CA MET A 234 0.23 6.11 25.75
C MET A 234 -0.18 7.44 26.41
N LYS A 235 -1.18 7.42 27.30
CA LYS A 235 -1.59 8.60 28.07
C LYS A 235 -0.50 9.10 29.01
N ASP A 236 0.21 8.19 29.67
CA ASP A 236 1.34 8.53 30.55
C ASP A 236 2.52 9.11 29.75
N CYS A 237 2.74 8.63 28.52
CA CYS A 237 3.82 9.12 27.67
C CYS A 237 3.49 10.44 26.98
N CYS A 238 2.23 10.70 26.64
CA CYS A 238 1.83 11.87 25.84
C CYS A 238 0.36 12.27 26.07
N TYR A 239 0.16 13.29 26.91
CA TYR A 239 -1.16 13.81 27.26
C TYR A 239 -1.95 14.46 26.11
N SER A 240 -1.30 14.79 24.97
CA SER A 240 -1.98 15.42 23.84
C SER A 240 -2.70 14.45 22.92
N ILE A 241 -2.52 13.13 23.10
CA ILE A 241 -3.18 12.11 22.29
C ILE A 241 -4.62 11.94 22.80
N SER A 242 -5.60 12.15 21.92
CA SER A 242 -7.00 11.87 22.27
C SER A 242 -7.35 10.40 22.05
N PHE A 243 -8.20 9.86 22.93
CA PHE A 243 -8.67 8.48 22.88
C PHE A 243 -10.19 8.47 22.71
N ASN A 244 -10.65 7.81 21.65
CA ASN A 244 -12.07 7.64 21.36
C ASN A 244 -12.45 6.16 21.49
N ARG A 245 -13.52 5.88 22.21
CA ARG A 245 -14.07 4.53 22.30
C ARG A 245 -15.05 4.29 21.15
N LEU A 246 -14.81 3.27 20.35
CA LEU A 246 -15.75 2.81 19.35
C LEU A 246 -16.85 2.02 20.06
N THR A 247 -18.07 2.54 20.07
CA THR A 247 -19.25 1.80 20.52
C THR A 247 -19.84 1.05 19.34
N THR A 248 -20.02 -0.26 19.49
CA THR A 248 -20.79 -1.08 18.56
C THR A 248 -22.25 -0.61 18.60
N SER A 249 -22.73 -0.07 17.47
CA SER A 249 -24.14 0.26 17.24
C SER A 249 -24.89 -0.95 16.69
#